data_AF-A0A3Q3GEH4-F1
#
_entry.id   AF-A0A3Q3GEH4-F1
#
_cell.length_a   1.000
_cell.length_b   1.000
_cell.length_c   1.000
_cell.angle_alpha   90.00
_cell.angle_beta   90.00
_cell.angle_gamma   90.00
#
_symmetry.space_group_name_H-M   'P 1'
#
loop_
_entity.id
_entity.type
_entity.pdbx_description
1 polymer ?
#
loop_
_entity_poly.entity_id
_entity_poly.type
_entity_poly.pdbx_seq_one_letter_code
_entity_poly.pdbx_strand_id
1 'polypeptide(L)'
;MELIQQQVHHGALHLHRLAGFITSTMASLCAPVRDPEVRALRDLKDPVELLREIFRVLGLMKTDMVNFTIQSLRPHLLQQAVQYERLKFQQILDKQPASLDNTDAWLQAAASEETAAFRARRDFPRPDSRGLPRPTAVLNRAYMCLLRWDPRHQNYPETVLMDRARLDDLSRRLHVLVLEASVLLLTSAQFGGVVFSLRGFVAKLRQSVAALLEGSHTREADLKRALLELGGTVLQQVTEALSARGGGGGGLPQESQDLLRGQISDLWKNNNPVRTLIGERVQGFLLATLQGGSPKRSPELPFPLGLVRAELAELGTAFGQIVRFNQTVFGPFYAPILRKLLLPPGEAETAEDSR
;
A
#
# COMPACT_ATOMS: atom_id res chain seq x y z
N MET A 1 -47.78 5.62 12.20
CA MET A 1 -47.35 5.68 13.61
C MET A 1 -48.52 5.65 14.58
N GLU A 2 -49.66 6.30 14.26
CA GLU A 2 -50.85 6.35 15.12
C GLU A 2 -51.45 4.98 15.47
N LEU A 3 -51.49 4.04 14.53
CA LEU A 3 -52.04 2.69 14.77
C LEU A 3 -51.22 1.87 15.80
N ILE A 4 -49.89 1.94 15.74
CA ILE A 4 -49.00 1.24 16.69
C ILE A 4 -49.13 1.86 18.07
N GLN A 5 -49.23 3.21 18.14
CA GLN A 5 -49.46 3.91 19.39
C GLN A 5 -50.79 3.48 20.01
N GLN A 6 -51.89 3.44 19.27
CA GLN A 6 -53.18 2.96 19.76
C GLN A 6 -53.11 1.51 20.27
N GLN A 7 -52.47 0.60 19.54
CA GLN A 7 -52.31 -0.80 19.97
C GLN A 7 -51.50 -0.94 21.28
N VAL A 8 -50.51 -0.07 21.51
CA VAL A 8 -49.76 -0.04 22.77
C VAL A 8 -50.61 0.49 23.92
N HIS A 9 -51.33 1.59 23.72
CA HIS A 9 -52.21 2.18 24.76
C HIS A 9 -53.33 1.22 25.18
N HIS A 10 -53.78 0.35 24.27
CA HIS A 10 -54.80 -0.66 24.53
C HIS A 10 -54.24 -2.06 24.85
N GLY A 11 -52.90 -2.22 25.00
CA GLY A 11 -52.28 -3.50 25.35
C GLY A 11 -52.42 -4.63 24.30
N ALA A 12 -52.77 -4.28 23.06
CA ALA A 12 -53.07 -5.22 21.97
C ALA A 12 -51.90 -5.44 20.99
N LEU A 13 -50.70 -4.93 21.31
CA LEU A 13 -49.54 -5.03 20.42
C LEU A 13 -48.94 -6.44 20.44
N HIS A 14 -49.00 -7.12 19.28
CA HIS A 14 -48.37 -8.43 19.09
C HIS A 14 -46.96 -8.30 18.47
N LEU A 15 -45.93 -8.33 19.33
CA LEU A 15 -44.53 -8.18 18.95
C LEU A 15 -44.07 -9.20 17.89
N HIS A 16 -44.47 -10.48 18.01
CA HIS A 16 -44.11 -11.50 17.03
C HIS A 16 -44.70 -11.26 15.64
N ARG A 17 -45.92 -10.71 15.56
CA ARG A 17 -46.57 -10.38 14.28
C ARG A 17 -45.86 -9.22 13.61
N LEU A 18 -45.51 -8.20 14.38
CA LEU A 18 -44.74 -7.05 13.90
C LEU A 18 -43.34 -7.47 13.44
N ALA A 19 -42.64 -8.27 14.24
CA ALA A 19 -41.34 -8.81 13.90
C ALA A 19 -41.40 -9.66 12.63
N GLY A 20 -42.40 -10.53 12.48
CA GLY A 20 -42.61 -11.32 11.26
C GLY A 20 -42.79 -10.46 10.00
N PHE A 21 -43.54 -9.36 10.11
CA PHE A 21 -43.69 -8.39 9.01
C PHE A 21 -42.36 -7.71 8.67
N ILE A 22 -41.61 -7.27 9.69
CA ILE A 22 -40.29 -6.65 9.52
C ILE A 22 -39.31 -7.64 8.86
N THR A 23 -39.20 -8.87 9.37
CA THR A 23 -38.32 -9.90 8.84
C THR A 23 -38.70 -10.30 7.41
N SER A 24 -40.00 -10.34 7.07
CA SER A 24 -40.44 -10.57 5.69
C SER A 24 -40.02 -9.44 4.75
N THR A 25 -40.17 -8.20 5.20
CA THR A 25 -39.75 -7.02 4.42
C THR A 25 -38.23 -7.01 4.26
N MET A 26 -37.48 -7.31 5.32
CA MET A 26 -36.03 -7.46 5.28
C MET A 26 -35.59 -8.51 4.27
N ALA A 27 -36.24 -9.68 4.25
CA ALA A 27 -35.94 -10.76 3.32
C ALA A 27 -36.14 -10.37 1.84
N SER A 28 -37.05 -9.42 1.55
CA SER A 28 -37.27 -8.96 0.18
C SER A 28 -36.27 -7.90 -0.31
N LEU A 29 -35.58 -7.22 0.60
CA LEU A 29 -34.70 -6.08 0.29
C LEU A 29 -33.23 -6.34 0.63
N CYS A 30 -32.91 -7.41 1.36
CA CYS A 30 -31.54 -7.70 1.74
C CYS A 30 -30.69 -8.24 0.58
N ALA A 31 -29.38 -8.06 0.69
CA ALA A 31 -28.44 -8.70 -0.22
C ALA A 31 -28.42 -10.23 0.00
N PRO A 32 -28.17 -11.06 -1.03
CA PRO A 32 -28.20 -12.52 -0.93
C PRO A 32 -27.31 -13.12 0.16
N VAL A 33 -26.21 -12.44 0.50
CA VAL A 33 -25.30 -12.84 1.58
C VAL A 33 -25.92 -12.77 2.98
N ARG A 34 -26.99 -11.97 3.16
CA ARG A 34 -27.69 -11.77 4.44
C ARG A 34 -28.90 -12.67 4.62
N ASP A 35 -29.33 -13.38 3.58
CA ASP A 35 -30.43 -14.34 3.64
C ASP A 35 -30.33 -15.37 4.80
N PRO A 36 -29.15 -15.95 5.13
CA PRO A 36 -29.05 -16.86 6.27
C PRO A 36 -29.28 -16.15 7.61
N GLU A 37 -28.79 -14.92 7.78
CA GLU A 37 -29.00 -14.13 8.99
C GLU A 37 -30.47 -13.73 9.15
N VAL A 38 -31.14 -13.32 8.06
CA VAL A 38 -32.57 -12.98 8.08
C VAL A 38 -33.44 -14.20 8.34
N ARG A 39 -33.03 -15.40 7.88
CA ARG A 39 -33.70 -16.66 8.22
C ARG A 39 -33.58 -17.00 9.71
N ALA A 40 -32.39 -16.83 10.29
CA ALA A 40 -32.16 -17.10 11.72
C ALA A 40 -33.04 -16.23 12.65
N LEU A 41 -33.42 -15.02 12.22
CA LEU A 41 -34.36 -14.17 12.96
C LEU A 41 -35.75 -14.81 13.14
N ARG A 42 -36.15 -15.74 12.27
CA ARG A 42 -37.46 -16.41 12.37
C ARG A 42 -37.49 -17.48 13.46
N ASP A 43 -36.33 -17.99 13.87
CA ASP A 43 -36.20 -19.07 14.84
C ASP A 43 -36.14 -18.55 16.29
N LEU A 44 -35.97 -17.23 16.49
CA LEU A 44 -35.89 -16.58 17.80
C LEU A 44 -37.28 -16.41 18.43
N LYS A 45 -37.44 -16.98 19.63
CA LYS A 45 -38.70 -16.95 20.40
C LYS A 45 -38.75 -15.84 21.45
N ASP A 46 -37.60 -15.38 21.95
CA ASP A 46 -37.57 -14.28 22.91
C ASP A 46 -37.76 -12.92 22.20
N PRO A 47 -38.76 -12.11 22.57
CA PRO A 47 -39.06 -10.86 21.88
C PRO A 47 -37.96 -9.80 22.03
N VAL A 48 -37.20 -9.79 23.12
CA VAL A 48 -36.14 -8.81 23.35
C VAL A 48 -34.92 -9.15 22.50
N GLU A 49 -34.50 -10.41 22.48
CA GLU A 49 -33.44 -10.91 21.60
C GLU A 49 -33.81 -10.74 20.13
N LEU A 50 -35.05 -11.05 19.74
CA LEU A 50 -35.53 -10.87 18.38
C LEU A 50 -35.42 -9.42 17.91
N LEU A 51 -35.87 -8.45 18.72
CA LEU A 51 -35.76 -7.03 18.37
C LEU A 51 -34.30 -6.58 18.31
N ARG A 52 -33.46 -7.03 19.24
CA ARG A 52 -32.02 -6.70 19.23
C ARG A 52 -31.35 -7.20 17.96
N GLU A 53 -31.60 -8.44 17.58
CA GLU A 53 -31.03 -9.04 16.36
C GLU A 53 -31.59 -8.42 15.08
N ILE A 54 -32.89 -8.06 15.05
CA ILE A 54 -33.47 -7.29 13.94
C ILE A 54 -32.73 -5.96 13.76
N PHE A 55 -32.49 -5.19 14.83
CA PHE A 55 -31.73 -3.94 14.73
C PHE A 55 -30.30 -4.15 14.28
N ARG A 56 -29.63 -5.22 14.76
CA ARG A 56 -28.29 -5.59 14.31
C ARG A 56 -28.26 -5.84 12.81
N VAL A 57 -29.17 -6.68 12.29
CA VAL A 57 -29.23 -7.03 10.87
C VAL A 57 -29.65 -5.84 10.01
N LEU A 58 -30.60 -5.01 10.45
CA LEU A 58 -30.95 -3.76 9.76
C LEU A 58 -29.76 -2.80 9.66
N GLY A 59 -28.94 -2.72 10.71
CA GLY A 59 -27.68 -1.96 10.68
C GLY A 59 -26.72 -2.47 9.61
N LEU A 60 -26.59 -3.79 9.47
CA LEU A 60 -25.78 -4.40 8.42
C LEU A 60 -26.36 -4.14 7.01
N MET A 61 -27.67 -4.30 6.83
CA MET A 61 -28.36 -4.01 5.57
C MET A 61 -28.17 -2.55 5.14
N LYS A 62 -28.17 -1.61 6.09
CA LYS A 62 -27.86 -0.20 5.82
C LYS A 62 -26.44 -0.03 5.28
N THR A 63 -25.46 -0.69 5.89
CA THR A 63 -24.07 -0.67 5.39
C THR A 63 -23.97 -1.31 4.00
N ASP A 64 -24.69 -2.40 3.75
CA ASP A 64 -24.73 -3.07 2.45
C ASP A 64 -25.31 -2.13 1.38
N MET A 65 -26.38 -1.39 1.69
CA MET A 65 -26.97 -0.40 0.78
C MET A 65 -26.00 0.76 0.47
N VAL A 66 -25.28 1.26 1.49
CA VAL A 66 -24.26 2.31 1.29
C VAL A 66 -23.14 1.79 0.39
N ASN A 67 -22.64 0.59 0.64
CA ASN A 67 -21.61 -0.04 -0.18
C ASN A 67 -22.07 -0.24 -1.63
N PHE A 68 -23.30 -0.71 -1.83
CA PHE A 68 -23.90 -0.86 -3.15
C PHE A 68 -23.99 0.49 -3.88
N THR A 69 -24.47 1.53 -3.20
CA THR A 69 -24.59 2.88 -3.76
C THR A 69 -23.24 3.46 -4.14
N ILE A 70 -22.22 3.27 -3.31
CA ILE A 70 -20.84 3.68 -3.63
C ILE A 70 -20.34 2.93 -4.86
N GLN A 71 -20.57 1.62 -4.95
CA GLN A 71 -20.14 0.80 -6.08
C GLN A 71 -20.85 1.21 -7.38
N SER A 72 -22.16 1.49 -7.34
CA SER A 72 -22.93 1.90 -8.50
C SER A 72 -22.55 3.30 -9.00
N LEU A 73 -22.23 4.23 -8.09
CA LEU A 73 -21.84 5.60 -8.44
C LEU A 73 -20.36 5.72 -8.84
N ARG A 74 -19.48 4.87 -8.31
CA ARG A 74 -18.03 4.89 -8.59
C ARG A 74 -17.65 5.05 -10.07
N PRO A 75 -18.20 4.29 -11.05
CA PRO A 75 -17.80 4.44 -12.44
C PRO A 75 -18.13 5.83 -13.01
N HIS A 76 -19.29 6.38 -12.64
CA HIS A 76 -19.70 7.72 -13.07
C HIS A 76 -18.83 8.81 -12.44
N LEU A 77 -18.51 8.67 -11.15
CA LEU A 77 -17.59 9.60 -10.46
C LEU A 77 -16.19 9.57 -11.08
N LEU A 78 -15.64 8.39 -11.38
CA LEU A 78 -14.31 8.28 -11.98
C LEU A 78 -14.24 8.88 -13.40
N GLN A 79 -15.31 8.79 -14.18
CA GLN A 79 -15.37 9.41 -15.52
C GLN A 79 -15.26 10.93 -15.45
N GLN A 80 -15.84 11.56 -14.44
CA GLN A 80 -15.85 13.02 -14.28
C GLN A 80 -14.73 13.55 -13.38
N ALA A 81 -14.18 12.70 -12.50
CA ALA A 81 -13.18 13.10 -11.50
C ALA A 81 -11.96 13.76 -12.14
N VAL A 82 -11.45 13.22 -13.25
CA VAL A 82 -10.27 13.76 -13.94
C VAL A 82 -10.51 15.20 -14.42
N GLN A 83 -11.68 15.45 -15.03
CA GLN A 83 -12.02 16.78 -15.53
C GLN A 83 -12.26 17.75 -14.37
N TYR A 84 -12.97 17.31 -13.34
CA TYR A 84 -13.26 18.12 -12.16
C TYR A 84 -11.98 18.55 -11.43
N GLU A 85 -11.09 17.61 -11.10
CA GLU A 85 -9.83 17.91 -10.41
C GLU A 85 -8.94 18.83 -11.24
N ARG A 86 -8.84 18.58 -12.56
CA ARG A 86 -8.06 19.43 -13.46
C ARG A 86 -8.61 20.86 -13.50
N LEU A 87 -9.93 21.04 -13.64
CA LEU A 87 -10.56 22.36 -13.66
C LEU A 87 -10.36 23.09 -12.32
N LYS A 88 -10.50 22.39 -11.20
CA LYS A 88 -10.27 22.96 -9.87
C LYS A 88 -8.81 23.36 -9.67
N PHE A 89 -7.87 22.54 -10.11
CA PHE A 89 -6.46 22.86 -10.04
C PHE A 89 -6.09 24.05 -10.94
N GLN A 90 -6.65 24.12 -12.14
CA GLN A 90 -6.49 25.27 -13.03
C GLN A 90 -6.99 26.56 -12.36
N GLN A 91 -8.17 26.53 -11.73
CA GLN A 91 -8.69 27.70 -10.99
C GLN A 91 -7.79 28.15 -9.83
N ILE A 92 -7.01 27.24 -9.24
CA ILE A 92 -6.01 27.57 -8.20
C ILE A 92 -4.81 28.24 -8.86
N LEU A 93 -4.31 27.69 -9.97
CA LEU A 93 -3.18 28.26 -10.72
C LEU A 93 -3.51 29.64 -11.30
N ASP A 94 -4.73 29.86 -11.79
CA ASP A 94 -5.16 31.17 -12.32
C ASP A 94 -5.10 32.26 -11.24
N LYS A 95 -5.30 31.89 -9.96
CA LYS A 95 -5.17 32.80 -8.82
C LYS A 95 -3.73 32.94 -8.32
N GLN A 96 -2.91 31.90 -8.51
CA GLN A 96 -1.53 31.82 -8.04
C GLN A 96 -0.65 31.13 -9.10
N PRO A 97 -0.20 31.87 -10.12
CA PRO A 97 0.50 31.29 -11.28
C PRO A 97 1.90 30.74 -10.95
N ALA A 98 2.52 31.19 -9.86
CA ALA A 98 3.85 30.74 -9.41
C ALA A 98 3.79 29.65 -8.32
N SER A 99 2.73 28.83 -8.29
CA SER A 99 2.50 27.86 -7.19
C SER A 99 3.03 26.45 -7.45
N LEU A 100 3.93 26.23 -8.42
CA LEU A 100 4.43 24.89 -8.79
C LEU A 100 5.90 24.65 -8.43
N ASP A 101 6.48 25.49 -7.57
CA ASP A 101 7.90 25.43 -7.22
C ASP A 101 8.33 24.06 -6.67
N ASN A 102 7.50 23.41 -5.84
CA ASN A 102 7.85 22.09 -5.31
C ASN A 102 7.71 21.00 -6.38
N THR A 103 6.73 21.12 -7.27
CA THR A 103 6.57 20.23 -8.43
C THR A 103 7.75 20.34 -9.40
N ASP A 104 8.23 21.56 -9.66
CA ASP A 104 9.41 21.83 -10.49
C ASP A 104 10.68 21.22 -9.88
N ALA A 105 10.94 21.50 -8.60
CA ALA A 105 12.11 20.97 -7.89
C ALA A 105 12.09 19.43 -7.84
N TRP A 106 10.92 18.84 -7.60
CA TRP A 106 10.73 17.39 -7.58
C TRP A 106 11.03 16.73 -8.93
N LEU A 107 10.51 17.30 -10.03
CA LEU A 107 10.77 16.79 -11.37
C LEU A 107 12.23 17.01 -11.81
N GLN A 108 12.83 18.14 -11.43
CA GLN A 108 14.24 18.42 -11.72
C GLN A 108 15.18 17.46 -10.99
N ALA A 109 14.92 17.18 -9.71
CA ALA A 109 15.67 16.19 -8.95
C ALA A 109 15.60 14.80 -9.62
N ALA A 110 14.39 14.36 -10.00
CA ALA A 110 14.20 13.10 -10.70
C ALA A 110 14.89 13.06 -12.08
N ALA A 111 14.85 14.16 -12.83
CA ALA A 111 15.49 14.26 -14.15
C ALA A 111 17.01 14.16 -14.05
N SER A 112 17.62 14.82 -13.06
CA SER A 112 19.07 14.77 -12.83
C SER A 112 19.54 13.35 -12.45
N GLU A 113 18.80 12.67 -11.58
CA GLU A 113 19.11 11.30 -11.14
C GLU A 113 18.94 10.29 -12.29
N GLU A 114 17.86 10.39 -13.07
CA GLU A 114 17.64 9.52 -14.22
C GLU A 114 18.67 9.78 -15.33
N THR A 115 19.09 11.03 -15.54
CA THR A 115 20.15 11.37 -16.49
C THR A 115 21.49 10.79 -16.05
N ALA A 116 21.82 10.85 -14.76
CA ALA A 116 23.03 10.24 -14.22
C ALA A 116 23.01 8.71 -14.37
N ALA A 117 21.89 8.07 -14.04
CA ALA A 117 21.71 6.63 -14.21
C ALA A 117 21.76 6.21 -15.69
N PHE A 118 21.20 7.02 -16.59
CA PHE A 118 21.26 6.78 -18.03
C PHE A 118 22.68 6.86 -18.58
N ARG A 119 23.48 7.83 -18.10
CA ARG A 119 24.90 7.96 -18.46
C ARG A 119 25.71 6.77 -17.97
N ALA A 120 25.51 6.35 -16.72
CA ALA A 120 26.20 5.19 -16.15
C ALA A 120 25.88 3.85 -16.84
N ARG A 121 24.75 3.75 -17.56
CA ARG A 121 24.40 2.55 -18.34
C ARG A 121 25.01 2.53 -19.75
N ARG A 122 25.53 3.65 -20.24
CA ARG A 122 26.14 3.80 -21.56
C ARG A 122 27.67 3.85 -21.43
N ASP A 123 28.29 2.73 -21.05
CA ASP A 123 29.76 2.59 -21.04
C ASP A 123 30.41 2.55 -22.45
N PHE A 124 29.69 2.93 -23.52
CA PHE A 124 30.24 3.07 -24.87
C PHE A 124 29.85 4.41 -25.51
N PRO A 125 30.81 5.24 -25.96
CA PRO A 125 30.52 6.50 -26.64
C PRO A 125 30.09 6.20 -28.08
N ARG A 126 28.78 6.27 -28.36
CA ARG A 126 28.31 6.48 -29.74
C ARG A 126 28.10 7.98 -29.96
N PRO A 127 28.72 8.61 -30.98
CA PRO A 127 28.78 10.07 -31.07
C PRO A 127 27.44 10.77 -31.35
N ASP A 128 26.45 10.10 -31.93
CA ASP A 128 25.36 10.82 -32.62
C ASP A 128 23.95 10.60 -32.05
N SER A 129 23.85 10.35 -30.74
CA SER A 129 22.56 10.48 -30.06
C SER A 129 22.80 10.94 -28.63
N ARG A 130 22.63 12.26 -28.39
CA ARG A 130 22.34 12.81 -27.05
C ARG A 130 21.04 12.17 -26.56
N GLY A 131 21.15 10.93 -26.09
CA GLY A 131 20.02 10.11 -25.68
C GLY A 131 19.50 10.71 -24.39
N LEU A 132 18.41 11.43 -24.50
CA LEU A 132 17.79 12.05 -23.36
C LEU A 132 16.86 11.03 -22.68
N PRO A 133 16.77 10.99 -21.34
CA PRO A 133 15.81 10.12 -20.68
C PRO A 133 14.38 10.42 -21.17
N ARG A 134 13.59 9.36 -21.36
CA ARG A 134 12.19 9.50 -21.77
C ARG A 134 11.43 10.27 -20.68
N PRO A 135 10.51 11.20 -21.02
CA PRO A 135 9.71 11.92 -20.03
C PRO A 135 8.97 10.98 -19.05
N THR A 136 8.50 9.84 -19.53
CA THR A 136 7.85 8.81 -18.71
C THR A 136 8.79 8.13 -17.72
N ALA A 137 10.08 8.00 -18.06
CA ALA A 137 11.09 7.45 -17.16
C ALA A 137 11.38 8.43 -16.01
N VAL A 138 11.51 9.71 -16.32
CA VAL A 138 11.66 10.79 -15.33
C VAL A 138 10.46 10.84 -14.39
N LEU A 139 9.24 10.81 -14.93
CA LEU A 139 8.02 10.78 -14.11
C LEU A 139 7.96 9.56 -13.19
N ASN A 140 8.20 8.36 -13.72
CA ASN A 140 8.21 7.16 -12.91
C ASN A 140 9.27 7.23 -11.81
N ARG A 141 10.47 7.77 -12.11
CA ARG A 141 11.51 7.99 -11.11
C ARG A 141 11.04 8.96 -10.03
N ALA A 142 10.42 10.06 -10.42
CA ALA A 142 9.90 11.08 -9.52
C ALA A 142 8.89 10.48 -8.52
N TYR A 143 7.92 9.69 -8.99
CA TYR A 143 6.97 9.01 -8.11
C TYR A 143 7.64 7.95 -7.22
N MET A 144 8.64 7.24 -7.72
CA MET A 144 9.41 6.28 -6.90
C MET A 144 10.17 6.97 -5.76
N CYS A 145 10.65 8.19 -5.96
CA CYS A 145 11.28 8.99 -4.91
C CYS A 145 10.30 9.37 -3.78
N LEU A 146 9.00 9.50 -4.09
CA LEU A 146 7.96 9.73 -3.07
C LEU A 146 7.76 8.53 -2.13
N LEU A 147 8.13 7.30 -2.54
CA LEU A 147 8.10 6.13 -1.66
C LEU A 147 9.35 6.02 -0.77
N ARG A 148 10.44 6.71 -1.13
CA ARG A 148 11.64 6.85 -0.28
C ARG A 148 11.56 8.05 0.67
N TRP A 149 10.47 8.80 0.58
CA TRP A 149 10.30 10.11 1.17
C TRP A 149 10.56 10.12 2.68
N ASP A 150 11.45 11.01 3.13
CA ASP A 150 11.56 11.37 4.54
C ASP A 150 10.60 12.53 4.82
N PRO A 151 9.56 12.35 5.66
CA PRO A 151 8.60 13.41 6.01
C PRO A 151 9.24 14.68 6.58
N ARG A 152 10.50 14.61 7.01
CA ARG A 152 11.23 15.70 7.66
C ARG A 152 11.94 16.64 6.68
N HIS A 153 12.17 16.25 5.42
CA HIS A 153 13.19 16.91 4.58
C HIS A 153 12.79 17.37 3.18
N GLN A 154 11.51 17.39 2.80
CA GLN A 154 11.06 18.07 1.58
C GLN A 154 9.56 18.36 1.61
N ASN A 155 9.15 19.39 0.86
CA ASN A 155 7.74 19.74 0.64
C ASN A 155 7.15 18.83 -0.44
N TYR A 156 5.98 18.25 -0.18
CA TYR A 156 5.29 17.43 -1.20
C TYR A 156 4.99 18.28 -2.45
N PRO A 157 5.11 17.71 -3.67
CA PRO A 157 4.69 18.39 -4.89
C PRO A 157 3.22 18.80 -4.79
N GLU A 158 2.90 20.02 -5.23
CA GLU A 158 1.54 20.57 -5.15
C GLU A 158 0.52 19.68 -5.88
N THR A 159 0.96 19.12 -7.01
CA THR A 159 0.19 18.18 -7.83
C THR A 159 -0.09 16.83 -7.15
N VAL A 160 0.58 16.52 -6.03
CA VAL A 160 0.46 15.24 -5.31
C VAL A 160 -0.09 15.42 -3.88
N LEU A 161 -0.31 16.66 -3.44
CA LEU A 161 -0.73 16.97 -2.06
C LEU A 161 -2.00 16.23 -1.61
N MET A 162 -2.97 16.05 -2.50
CA MET A 162 -4.22 15.33 -2.18
C MET A 162 -4.00 13.86 -1.85
N ASP A 163 -2.97 13.25 -2.44
CA ASP A 163 -2.61 11.84 -2.24
C ASP A 163 -1.55 11.64 -1.16
N ARG A 164 -1.08 12.70 -0.48
CA ARG A 164 -0.02 12.64 0.53
C ARG A 164 -0.25 11.56 1.58
N ALA A 165 -1.41 11.55 2.24
CA ALA A 165 -1.69 10.60 3.31
C ALA A 165 -1.67 9.14 2.81
N ARG A 166 -2.11 8.91 1.57
CA ARG A 166 -2.12 7.59 0.92
C ARG A 166 -0.70 7.16 0.56
N LEU A 167 0.13 8.07 0.06
CA LEU A 167 1.53 7.81 -0.26
C LEU A 167 2.38 7.59 1.01
N ASP A 168 2.14 8.35 2.07
CA ASP A 168 2.78 8.18 3.37
C ASP A 168 2.43 6.80 3.98
N ASP A 169 1.19 6.34 3.83
CA ASP A 169 0.78 4.99 4.24
C ASP A 169 1.47 3.90 3.41
N LEU A 170 1.52 4.05 2.08
CA LEU A 170 2.22 3.12 1.20
C LEU A 170 3.72 3.07 1.48
N SER A 171 4.36 4.21 1.74
CA SER A 171 5.77 4.31 2.12
C SER A 171 6.04 3.57 3.43
N ARG A 172 5.20 3.76 4.46
CA ARG A 172 5.31 3.02 5.73
C ARG A 172 5.15 1.51 5.53
N ARG A 173 4.12 1.08 4.80
CA ARG A 173 3.89 -0.34 4.47
C ARG A 173 5.07 -0.93 3.70
N LEU A 174 5.63 -0.19 2.74
CA LEU A 174 6.81 -0.60 1.98
C LEU A 174 8.01 -0.83 2.90
N HIS A 175 8.23 0.10 3.84
CA HIS A 175 9.34 0.02 4.77
C HIS A 175 9.24 -1.21 5.68
N VAL A 176 8.04 -1.51 6.20
CA VAL A 176 7.75 -2.76 6.94
C VAL A 176 8.11 -3.98 6.10
N LEU A 177 7.60 -4.06 4.87
CA LEU A 177 7.80 -5.21 4.00
C LEU A 177 9.27 -5.44 3.66
N VAL A 178 10.04 -4.35 3.45
CA VAL A 178 11.48 -4.44 3.24
C VAL A 178 12.19 -4.98 4.48
N LEU A 179 11.81 -4.54 5.68
CA LEU A 179 12.36 -5.06 6.94
C LEU A 179 11.98 -6.53 7.16
N GLU A 180 10.72 -6.89 6.95
CA GLU A 180 10.24 -8.26 7.04
C GLU A 180 11.01 -9.19 6.09
N ALA A 181 11.13 -8.81 4.82
CA ALA A 181 11.92 -9.55 3.85
C ALA A 181 13.42 -9.61 4.22
N SER A 182 13.97 -8.56 4.83
CA SER A 182 15.36 -8.56 5.30
C SER A 182 15.58 -9.54 6.45
N VAL A 183 14.66 -9.60 7.41
CA VAL A 183 14.70 -10.56 8.53
C VAL A 183 14.54 -11.99 8.03
N LEU A 184 13.61 -12.22 7.10
CA LEU A 184 13.45 -13.52 6.45
C LEU A 184 14.73 -13.94 5.71
N LEU A 185 15.38 -13.02 4.98
CA LEU A 185 16.64 -13.29 4.29
C LEU A 185 17.73 -13.67 5.29
N LEU A 186 17.95 -12.88 6.34
CA LEU A 186 18.96 -13.16 7.36
C LEU A 186 18.73 -14.51 8.06
N THR A 187 17.48 -14.78 8.45
CA THR A 187 17.11 -16.04 9.10
C THR A 187 17.33 -17.23 8.17
N SER A 188 17.00 -17.06 6.89
CA SER A 188 17.20 -18.10 5.89
C SER A 188 18.67 -18.30 5.48
N ALA A 189 19.48 -17.25 5.49
CA ALA A 189 20.91 -17.35 5.17
C ALA A 189 21.64 -18.17 6.23
N GLN A 190 21.25 -18.03 7.50
CA GLN A 190 21.85 -18.76 8.62
C GLN A 190 21.22 -20.15 8.83
N PHE A 191 19.90 -20.28 8.67
CA PHE A 191 19.15 -21.49 9.08
C PHE A 191 18.17 -22.03 8.04
N GLY A 192 18.27 -21.58 6.78
CA GLY A 192 17.26 -21.78 5.73
C GLY A 192 16.97 -23.23 5.38
N GLY A 193 17.99 -24.09 5.29
CA GLY A 193 17.80 -25.49 4.89
C GLY A 193 16.97 -26.31 5.90
N VAL A 194 17.05 -25.99 7.19
CA VAL A 194 16.43 -26.78 8.26
C VAL A 194 15.06 -26.21 8.64
N VAL A 195 14.98 -24.89 8.82
CA VAL A 195 13.85 -24.26 9.49
C VAL A 195 12.75 -23.83 8.51
N PHE A 196 13.10 -23.39 7.30
CA PHE A 196 12.11 -23.01 6.28
C PHE A 196 11.42 -24.22 5.63
N SER A 197 11.94 -25.43 5.83
CA SER A 197 11.28 -26.69 5.43
C SER A 197 10.13 -27.09 6.36
N LEU A 198 10.04 -26.51 7.56
CA LEU A 198 9.03 -26.84 8.56
C LEU A 198 7.69 -26.18 8.21
N ARG A 199 6.62 -26.98 8.24
CA ARG A 199 5.27 -26.49 7.97
C ARG A 199 4.87 -25.45 9.01
N GLY A 200 4.40 -24.29 8.54
CA GLY A 200 3.87 -23.22 9.40
C GLY A 200 4.92 -22.32 10.07
N PHE A 201 6.22 -22.66 10.02
CA PHE A 201 7.27 -21.83 10.63
C PHE A 201 7.31 -20.43 10.00
N VAL A 202 7.33 -20.36 8.66
CA VAL A 202 7.36 -19.08 7.95
C VAL A 202 6.15 -18.21 8.30
N ALA A 203 4.97 -18.81 8.43
CA ALA A 203 3.77 -18.07 8.83
C ALA A 203 3.87 -17.52 10.26
N LYS A 204 4.34 -18.33 11.21
CA LYS A 204 4.57 -17.91 12.62
C LYS A 204 5.61 -16.79 12.70
N LEU A 205 6.71 -16.92 11.96
CA LEU A 205 7.78 -15.92 11.87
C LEU A 205 7.25 -14.60 11.31
N ARG A 206 6.54 -14.65 10.17
CA ARG A 206 5.93 -13.46 9.55
C ARG A 206 4.94 -12.77 10.49
N GLN A 207 4.08 -13.53 11.17
CA GLN A 207 3.13 -12.97 12.14
C GLN A 207 3.85 -12.27 13.31
N SER A 208 4.95 -12.82 13.78
CA SER A 208 5.74 -12.26 14.88
C SER A 208 6.50 -11.01 14.46
N VAL A 209 7.08 -11.03 13.25
CA VAL A 209 7.73 -9.87 12.64
C VAL A 209 6.72 -8.74 12.43
N ALA A 210 5.54 -9.05 11.88
CA ALA A 210 4.49 -8.06 11.65
C ALA A 210 4.02 -7.43 12.97
N ALA A 211 3.75 -8.24 14.01
CA ALA A 211 3.29 -7.75 15.30
C ALA A 211 4.31 -6.87 16.03
N LEU A 212 5.61 -7.19 15.93
CA LEU A 212 6.67 -6.41 16.58
C LEU A 212 7.06 -5.15 15.80
N LEU A 213 6.91 -5.16 14.47
CA LEU A 213 7.14 -3.98 13.65
C LEU A 213 5.94 -3.03 13.63
N GLU A 214 4.75 -3.48 14.02
CA GLU A 214 3.54 -2.66 14.07
C GLU A 214 3.74 -1.46 15.01
N GLY A 215 3.57 -0.24 14.48
CA GLY A 215 3.73 1.01 15.24
C GLY A 215 5.17 1.51 15.42
N SER A 216 6.19 0.74 15.02
CA SER A 216 7.61 1.10 15.18
C SER A 216 8.13 2.18 14.21
N HIS A 217 7.31 2.61 13.24
CA HIS A 217 7.72 3.52 12.14
C HIS A 217 7.76 5.01 12.50
N THR A 218 7.30 5.38 13.69
CA THR A 218 7.15 6.79 14.09
C THR A 218 8.46 7.39 14.59
N ARG A 219 9.29 6.60 15.29
CA ARG A 219 10.58 7.03 15.85
C ARG A 219 11.64 5.98 15.63
N GLU A 220 12.85 6.44 15.31
CA GLU A 220 14.02 5.58 15.13
C GLU A 220 14.37 4.77 16.39
N ALA A 221 14.18 5.36 17.57
CA ALA A 221 14.38 4.66 18.84
C ALA A 221 13.41 3.48 19.03
N ASP A 222 12.17 3.63 18.57
CA ASP A 222 11.14 2.58 18.68
C ASP A 222 11.42 1.47 17.66
N LEU A 223 11.86 1.81 16.45
CA LEU A 223 12.36 0.83 15.47
C LEU A 223 13.56 0.04 16.00
N LYS A 224 14.53 0.71 16.63
CA LYS A 224 15.70 0.05 17.21
C LYS A 224 15.30 -0.93 18.32
N ARG A 225 14.36 -0.54 19.20
CA ARG A 225 13.83 -1.41 20.25
C ARG A 225 13.10 -2.62 19.65
N ALA A 226 12.21 -2.40 18.69
CA ALA A 226 11.47 -3.45 18.01
C ALA A 226 12.40 -4.48 17.34
N LEU A 227 13.47 -4.03 16.67
CA LEU A 227 14.44 -4.92 16.03
C LEU A 227 15.27 -5.72 17.04
N LEU A 228 15.60 -5.15 18.21
CA LEU A 228 16.28 -5.87 19.29
C LEU A 228 15.40 -7.00 19.86
N GLU A 229 14.12 -6.70 20.14
CA GLU A 229 13.13 -7.67 20.60
C GLU A 229 12.85 -8.75 19.54
N LEU A 230 12.81 -8.34 18.28
CA LEU A 230 12.65 -9.24 17.14
C LEU A 230 13.83 -10.20 17.04
N GLY A 231 15.06 -9.74 17.19
CA GLY A 231 16.24 -10.60 17.21
C GLY A 231 16.15 -11.71 18.27
N GLY A 232 15.63 -11.39 19.46
CA GLY A 232 15.37 -12.38 20.50
C GLY A 232 14.26 -13.37 20.13
N THR A 233 13.14 -12.86 19.62
CA THR A 233 11.96 -13.66 19.26
C THR A 233 12.26 -14.64 18.11
N VAL A 234 13.01 -14.18 17.09
CA VAL A 234 13.43 -15.03 15.96
C VAL A 234 14.32 -16.16 16.45
N LEU A 235 15.29 -15.87 17.33
CA LEU A 235 16.16 -16.90 17.90
C LEU A 235 15.39 -17.94 18.72
N GLN A 236 14.42 -17.49 19.53
CA GLN A 236 13.57 -18.41 20.28
C GLN A 236 12.79 -19.33 19.34
N GLN A 237 12.17 -18.78 18.30
CA GLN A 237 11.40 -19.58 17.33
C GLN A 237 12.27 -20.55 16.54
N VAL A 238 13.49 -20.14 16.16
CA VAL A 238 14.45 -21.03 15.50
C VAL A 238 14.88 -22.16 16.44
N THR A 239 15.15 -21.86 17.71
CA THR A 239 15.55 -22.86 18.72
C THR A 239 14.42 -23.85 19.02
N GLU A 240 13.19 -23.36 19.17
CA GLU A 240 11.99 -24.19 19.33
C GLU A 240 11.79 -25.12 18.11
N ALA A 241 11.94 -24.58 16.91
CA ALA A 241 11.76 -25.31 15.66
C ALA A 241 12.82 -26.41 15.45
N LEU A 242 14.06 -26.16 15.89
CA LEU A 242 15.13 -27.16 15.85
C LEU A 242 14.94 -28.25 16.92
N SER A 243 14.51 -27.86 18.13
CA SER A 243 14.23 -28.79 19.23
C SER A 243 13.08 -29.74 18.90
N ALA A 244 12.07 -29.27 18.15
CA ALA A 244 10.96 -30.10 17.69
C ALA A 244 11.36 -31.16 16.64
N ARG A 245 12.50 -30.99 15.96
CA ARG A 245 12.99 -31.88 14.89
C ARG A 245 14.03 -32.89 15.38
N GLY A 246 14.75 -32.60 16.46
CA GLY A 246 15.76 -33.47 17.03
C GLY A 246 15.59 -33.66 18.53
N GLY A 247 15.20 -34.86 18.96
CA GLY A 247 15.19 -35.27 20.37
C GLY A 247 16.58 -35.41 21.00
N GLY A 248 17.57 -34.62 20.59
CA GLY A 248 18.95 -34.71 21.04
C GLY A 248 19.71 -33.40 20.90
N GLY A 249 19.74 -32.62 21.99
CA GLY A 249 20.94 -32.03 22.61
C GLY A 249 21.97 -31.20 21.83
N GLY A 250 21.78 -30.88 20.56
CA GLY A 250 22.67 -29.99 19.81
C GLY A 250 22.13 -28.56 19.80
N GLY A 251 22.39 -27.77 20.85
CA GLY A 251 22.08 -26.34 20.85
C GLY A 251 22.76 -25.63 19.67
N LEU A 252 22.10 -24.60 19.12
CA LEU A 252 22.73 -23.71 18.13
C LEU A 252 24.02 -23.13 18.71
N PRO A 253 25.14 -23.09 17.94
CA PRO A 253 26.36 -22.42 18.38
C PRO A 253 26.03 -20.99 18.84
N GLN A 254 26.45 -20.64 20.07
CA GLN A 254 26.16 -19.34 20.67
C GLN A 254 26.60 -18.19 19.75
N GLU A 255 27.73 -18.36 19.05
CA GLU A 255 28.25 -17.42 18.07
C GLU A 255 27.28 -17.15 16.91
N SER A 256 26.61 -18.18 16.38
CA SER A 256 25.63 -18.02 15.30
C SER A 256 24.36 -17.34 15.77
N GLN A 257 23.97 -17.55 17.03
CA GLN A 257 22.83 -16.87 17.64
C GLN A 257 23.12 -15.37 17.84
N ASP A 258 24.28 -15.05 18.42
CA ASP A 258 24.70 -13.68 18.66
C ASP A 258 24.92 -12.92 17.35
N LEU A 259 25.44 -13.60 16.31
CA LEU A 259 25.57 -13.04 14.97
C LEU A 259 24.21 -12.70 14.36
N LEU A 260 23.23 -13.61 14.38
CA LEU A 260 21.90 -13.32 13.82
C LEU A 260 21.20 -12.18 14.59
N ARG A 261 21.29 -12.19 15.93
CA ARG A 261 20.76 -11.10 16.76
C ARG A 261 21.40 -9.77 16.43
N GLY A 262 22.72 -9.73 16.28
CA GLY A 262 23.46 -8.54 15.86
C GLY A 262 23.03 -8.04 14.48
N GLN A 263 22.95 -8.94 13.50
CA GLN A 263 22.55 -8.61 12.13
C GLN A 263 21.11 -8.07 12.04
N ILE A 264 20.16 -8.66 12.76
CA ILE A 264 18.77 -8.17 12.82
C ILE A 264 18.72 -6.81 13.54
N SER A 265 19.47 -6.67 14.64
CA SER A 265 19.56 -5.42 15.39
C SER A 265 20.26 -4.31 14.61
N ASP A 266 21.00 -4.61 13.55
CA ASP A 266 21.66 -3.64 12.68
C ASP A 266 20.81 -3.21 11.48
N LEU A 267 19.59 -3.76 11.32
CA LEU A 267 18.69 -3.39 10.23
C LEU A 267 18.10 -1.98 10.35
N TRP A 268 18.15 -1.34 11.54
CA TRP A 268 17.71 0.06 11.69
C TRP A 268 18.62 1.03 10.91
N LYS A 269 19.89 0.67 10.68
CA LYS A 269 20.85 1.51 9.95
C LYS A 269 20.38 1.66 8.50
N ASN A 270 20.25 2.90 8.04
CA ASN A 270 19.81 3.19 6.67
C ASN A 270 20.80 2.69 5.59
N ASN A 271 22.07 2.47 5.95
CA ASN A 271 23.12 1.95 5.05
C ASN A 271 23.37 0.44 5.21
N ASN A 272 22.40 -0.33 5.71
CA ASN A 272 22.56 -1.77 5.83
C ASN A 272 22.51 -2.42 4.42
N PRO A 273 23.51 -3.22 4.03
CA PRO A 273 23.59 -3.79 2.67
C PRO A 273 22.40 -4.70 2.34
N VAL A 274 21.86 -5.42 3.34
CA VAL A 274 20.68 -6.28 3.17
C VAL A 274 19.45 -5.44 2.87
N ARG A 275 19.24 -4.37 3.64
CA ARG A 275 18.12 -3.43 3.45
C ARG A 275 18.21 -2.72 2.10
N THR A 276 19.41 -2.28 1.70
CA THR A 276 19.64 -1.64 0.39
C THR A 276 19.33 -2.60 -0.75
N LEU A 277 19.86 -3.83 -0.70
CA LEU A 277 19.65 -4.84 -1.74
C LEU A 277 18.18 -5.25 -1.87
N ILE A 278 17.49 -5.47 -0.74
CA ILE A 278 16.05 -5.79 -0.75
C ILE A 278 15.24 -4.58 -1.25
N GLY A 279 15.57 -3.38 -0.79
CA GLY A 279 14.96 -2.13 -1.23
C GLY A 279 15.06 -1.92 -2.74
N GLU A 280 16.25 -2.09 -3.33
CA GLU A 280 16.47 -1.97 -4.78
C GLU A 280 15.65 -2.99 -5.58
N ARG A 281 15.58 -4.25 -5.12
CA ARG A 281 14.77 -5.30 -5.77
C ARG A 281 13.28 -4.96 -5.74
N VAL A 282 12.80 -4.51 -4.59
CA VAL A 282 11.41 -4.08 -4.41
C VAL A 282 11.09 -2.88 -5.30
N GLN A 283 12.01 -1.93 -5.42
CA GLN A 283 11.84 -0.79 -6.32
C GLN A 283 11.82 -1.19 -7.79
N GLY A 284 12.67 -2.14 -8.20
CA GLY A 284 12.63 -2.72 -9.54
C GLY A 284 11.26 -3.36 -9.85
N PHE A 285 10.69 -4.07 -8.88
CA PHE A 285 9.36 -4.65 -9.00
C PHE A 285 8.26 -3.59 -9.14
N LEU A 286 8.28 -2.55 -8.30
CA LEU A 286 7.31 -1.45 -8.37
C LEU A 286 7.41 -0.68 -9.68
N LEU A 287 8.64 -0.39 -10.14
CA LEU A 287 8.87 0.27 -11.41
C LEU A 287 8.35 -0.56 -12.59
N ALA A 288 8.58 -1.88 -12.59
CA ALA A 288 8.04 -2.78 -13.61
C ALA A 288 6.51 -2.79 -13.61
N THR A 289 5.90 -2.70 -12.42
CA THR A 289 4.44 -2.61 -12.24
C THR A 289 3.88 -1.31 -12.81
N LEU A 290 4.58 -0.18 -12.62
CA LEU A 290 4.21 1.12 -13.19
C LEU A 290 4.30 1.12 -14.72
N GLN A 291 5.33 0.50 -15.29
CA GLN A 291 5.58 0.43 -16.74
C GLN A 291 4.58 -0.45 -17.51
N GLY A 292 3.61 -1.07 -16.82
CA GLY A 292 2.50 -1.77 -17.46
C GLY A 292 2.87 -3.11 -18.10
N GLY A 293 3.88 -3.82 -17.57
CA GLY A 293 4.13 -5.19 -17.96
C GLY A 293 2.88 -6.06 -17.75
N SER A 294 2.56 -6.95 -18.71
CA SER A 294 1.51 -7.96 -18.49
C SER A 294 1.84 -8.78 -17.23
N PRO A 295 0.84 -9.37 -16.53
CA PRO A 295 1.09 -10.19 -15.35
C PRO A 295 2.10 -11.34 -15.59
N LYS A 296 2.28 -11.78 -16.85
CA LYS A 296 3.29 -12.77 -17.27
C LYS A 296 4.72 -12.25 -17.31
N ARG A 297 4.94 -10.93 -17.22
CA ARG A 297 6.24 -10.25 -17.28
C ARG A 297 6.55 -9.51 -15.97
N SER A 298 5.86 -9.87 -14.88
CA SER A 298 6.29 -9.45 -13.54
C SER A 298 7.68 -10.04 -13.29
N PRO A 299 8.67 -9.24 -12.87
CA PRO A 299 10.00 -9.77 -12.61
C PRO A 299 9.88 -10.84 -11.53
N GLU A 300 10.50 -12.00 -11.76
CA GLU A 300 10.56 -13.06 -10.75
C GLU A 300 11.18 -12.47 -9.49
N LEU A 301 10.43 -12.48 -8.39
CA LEU A 301 10.91 -11.98 -7.11
C LEU A 301 11.83 -13.05 -6.52
N PRO A 302 13.14 -12.77 -6.38
CA PRO A 302 14.04 -13.73 -5.77
C PRO A 302 13.62 -14.01 -4.33
N PHE A 303 13.95 -15.18 -3.82
CA PHE A 303 13.81 -15.45 -2.40
C PHE A 303 14.59 -14.40 -1.57
N PRO A 304 14.01 -13.86 -0.47
CA PRO A 304 12.75 -14.21 0.20
C PRO A 304 11.53 -13.37 -0.24
N LEU A 305 11.67 -12.46 -1.21
CA LEU A 305 10.57 -11.58 -1.64
C LEU A 305 9.36 -12.34 -2.19
N GLY A 306 9.56 -13.59 -2.66
CA GLY A 306 8.47 -14.50 -3.00
C GLY A 306 7.52 -14.79 -1.82
N LEU A 307 7.99 -14.75 -0.57
CA LEU A 307 7.19 -15.00 0.63
C LEU A 307 6.25 -13.83 0.98
N VAL A 308 6.56 -12.62 0.53
CA VAL A 308 5.79 -11.38 0.74
C VAL A 308 5.18 -10.85 -0.58
N ARG A 309 5.03 -11.74 -1.58
CA ARG A 309 4.61 -11.36 -2.93
C ARG A 309 3.20 -10.79 -2.98
N ALA A 310 2.28 -11.33 -2.20
CA ALA A 310 0.88 -10.91 -2.23
C ALA A 310 0.73 -9.47 -1.73
N GLU A 311 1.40 -9.16 -0.62
CA GLU A 311 1.42 -7.85 0.02
C GLU A 311 2.13 -6.83 -0.87
N LEU A 312 3.24 -7.22 -1.50
CA LEU A 312 3.95 -6.36 -2.45
C LEU A 312 3.14 -6.11 -3.74
N ALA A 313 2.40 -7.10 -4.22
CA ALA A 313 1.51 -6.94 -5.37
C ALA A 313 0.36 -5.99 -5.03
N GLU A 314 -0.26 -6.13 -3.86
CA GLU A 314 -1.30 -5.21 -3.40
C GLU A 314 -0.76 -3.77 -3.31
N LEU A 315 0.40 -3.58 -2.68
CA LEU A 315 1.07 -2.28 -2.60
C LEU A 315 1.37 -1.70 -3.98
N GLY A 316 1.92 -2.51 -4.89
CA GLY A 316 2.21 -2.10 -6.27
C GLY A 316 0.95 -1.72 -7.05
N THR A 317 -0.16 -2.42 -6.86
CA THR A 317 -1.44 -2.05 -7.49
C THR A 317 -2.01 -0.75 -6.94
N ALA A 318 -1.98 -0.55 -5.62
CA ALA A 318 -2.46 0.67 -4.98
C ALA A 318 -1.62 1.88 -5.40
N PHE A 319 -0.29 1.74 -5.38
CA PHE A 319 0.63 2.77 -5.86
C PHE A 319 0.42 3.08 -7.34
N GLY A 320 0.30 2.05 -8.19
CA GLY A 320 0.06 2.22 -9.62
C GLY A 320 -1.27 2.91 -9.94
N GLN A 321 -2.32 2.67 -9.14
CA GLN A 321 -3.59 3.39 -9.29
C GLN A 321 -3.46 4.88 -8.98
N ILE A 322 -2.75 5.24 -7.89
CA ILE A 322 -2.48 6.64 -7.52
C ILE A 322 -1.70 7.33 -8.64
N VAL A 323 -0.59 6.73 -9.05
CA VAL A 323 0.30 7.32 -10.08
C VAL A 323 -0.44 7.50 -11.40
N ARG A 324 -1.18 6.49 -11.87
CA ARG A 324 -1.92 6.58 -13.14
C ARG A 324 -3.00 7.65 -13.08
N PHE A 325 -3.79 7.68 -12.00
CA PHE A 325 -4.82 8.70 -11.85
C PHE A 325 -4.21 10.10 -11.82
N ASN A 326 -3.17 10.30 -11.01
CA ASN A 326 -2.46 11.57 -10.93
C ASN A 326 -1.88 12.00 -12.29
N GLN A 327 -1.23 11.10 -13.03
CA GLN A 327 -0.75 11.37 -14.39
C GLN A 327 -1.89 11.74 -15.37
N THR A 328 -3.07 11.13 -15.25
CA THR A 328 -4.22 11.50 -16.10
C THR A 328 -4.76 12.89 -15.77
N VAL A 329 -4.75 13.29 -14.50
CA VAL A 329 -5.20 14.62 -14.06
C VAL A 329 -4.17 15.68 -14.44
N PHE A 330 -2.92 15.48 -13.99
CA PHE A 330 -1.89 16.52 -13.97
C PHE A 330 -0.87 16.44 -15.12
N GLY A 331 -0.98 15.44 -16.00
CA GLY A 331 -0.11 15.30 -17.18
C GLY A 331 0.10 16.59 -17.99
N PRO A 332 -0.94 17.40 -18.26
CA PRO A 332 -0.79 18.69 -18.95
C PRO A 332 0.09 19.70 -18.20
N PHE A 333 0.12 19.67 -16.87
CA PHE A 333 0.97 20.56 -16.05
C PHE A 333 2.42 20.06 -15.97
N TYR A 334 2.64 18.75 -16.05
CA TYR A 334 3.99 18.18 -16.11
C TYR A 334 4.67 18.38 -17.47
N ALA A 335 3.89 18.38 -18.56
CA ALA A 335 4.40 18.51 -19.92
C ALA A 335 5.31 19.74 -20.15
N PRO A 336 4.94 20.98 -19.77
CA PRO A 336 5.81 22.15 -19.96
C PRO A 336 7.08 22.07 -19.12
N ILE A 337 6.99 21.59 -17.88
CA ILE A 337 8.14 21.43 -16.96
C ILE A 337 9.13 20.42 -17.54
N LEU A 338 8.63 19.25 -17.95
CA LEU A 338 9.46 18.22 -18.56
C LEU A 338 10.06 18.69 -19.89
N ARG A 339 9.32 19.41 -20.73
CA ARG A 339 9.87 20.01 -21.96
C ARG A 339 11.03 20.94 -21.66
N LYS A 340 10.91 21.84 -20.69
CA LYS A 340 11.99 22.75 -20.27
C LYS A 340 13.22 22.01 -19.74
N LEU A 341 13.03 20.92 -19.01
CA LEU A 341 14.12 20.11 -18.44
C LEU A 341 14.80 19.22 -19.47
N LEU A 342 14.09 18.85 -20.53
CA LEU A 342 14.51 17.84 -21.50
C LEU A 342 14.99 18.47 -22.83
N LEU A 343 14.37 19.56 -23.29
CA LEU A 343 14.77 20.24 -24.54
C LEU A 343 15.83 21.32 -24.26
N PRO A 344 16.82 21.52 -25.15
CA PRO A 344 17.75 22.64 -25.03
C PRO A 344 17.03 23.98 -25.23
N PRO A 345 17.55 25.10 -24.68
CA PRO A 345 16.89 26.41 -24.64
C PRO A 345 16.69 27.13 -26.00
N GLY A 346 16.76 26.41 -27.13
CA GLY A 346 16.56 26.96 -28.48
C GLY A 346 15.42 26.33 -29.30
N GLU A 347 14.76 25.27 -28.80
CA GLU A 347 13.61 24.62 -29.48
C GLU A 347 12.27 24.84 -28.76
N ALA A 348 12.29 25.49 -27.58
CA ALA A 348 11.08 25.76 -26.80
C ALA A 348 10.26 26.93 -27.38
N GLU A 349 10.91 27.91 -28.02
CA GLU A 349 10.25 29.11 -28.57
C GLU A 349 9.58 28.86 -29.93
N THR A 350 10.07 27.91 -30.74
CA THR A 350 9.52 27.66 -32.09
C THR A 350 8.16 26.97 -32.11
N ALA A 351 7.67 26.48 -30.97
CA ALA A 351 6.35 25.86 -30.85
C ALA A 351 5.25 26.82 -30.36
N GLU A 352 5.60 27.98 -29.80
CA GLU A 352 4.62 29.02 -29.42
C GLU A 352 4.22 29.91 -30.60
N ASP A 353 5.09 30.10 -31.59
CA ASP A 353 4.82 30.94 -32.79
C ASP A 353 4.06 30.20 -33.92
N SER A 354 3.54 29.01 -33.68
CA SER A 354 2.75 28.24 -34.67
C SER A 354 1.40 27.77 -34.13
N ARG A 355 0.64 28.70 -33.54
CA ARG A 355 -0.80 28.56 -33.32
C ARG A 355 -1.58 29.79 -33.74
#